data_AF-A0A917X204-F1
#
_entry.id   AF-A0A917X204-F1
#
_cell.length_a   1.000
_cell.length_b   1.000
_cell.length_c   1.000
_cell.angle_alpha   90.00
_cell.angle_beta   90.00
_cell.angle_gamma   90.00
#
_symmetry.space_group_name_H-M   'P 1'
#
loop_
_entity.id
_entity.type
_entity.pdbx_description
1 polymer ?
#
loop_
_entity_poly.entity_id
_entity_poly.type
_entity_poly.pdbx_seq_one_letter_code
_entity_poly.pdbx_strand_id
1 'polypeptide(L)'
;MRFFLIIAPIVLGVATAVDPALGSTGEFYGIYREHPGAIEAHSVLLHWAWILFVPGFVALLDPIRRRGAVLARIAWIATVLGLVTFSALMASDLFVLALEQTFADNETVQKVNRTFESLGAWPTAGWQIPGVVGWMIALIVTPIAAARARVISWWTAGAALVGTALYLQFAASPMPWSLAGPVVLTGAYGFAFRSVGSFTPAADEPDTFGAFRHAFGRVCMVLAPVSFAVGLATVPGFEPDPAQLVQHPVQSQASAFFLHLGWLLFIPAVLTLMRGGGRFARIAGVVTVLALANFSGLMVGDYLDLAARMVLTPEQAQQVSDAMGTYNGFAFSWVLFGMFGTLLGLILVATATTVDGRSRWWVPALVGAGVVAFLVLGVGPLSLLSPVLLLAGFGLLARGLGSSAAPRPAPAPAPLAG
;
A
#
# COMPACT_ATOMS: atom_id res chain seq x y z
N MET A 1 -11.72 -10.53 -0.20
CA MET A 1 -11.48 -9.18 -0.73
C MET A 1 -12.74 -8.32 -0.73
N ARG A 2 -13.86 -8.72 -1.34
CA ARG A 2 -15.10 -7.89 -1.40
C ARG A 2 -15.60 -7.38 -0.05
N PHE A 3 -15.48 -8.16 1.02
CA PHE A 3 -15.91 -7.76 2.37
C PHE A 3 -15.20 -6.50 2.89
N PHE A 4 -14.00 -6.19 2.39
CA PHE A 4 -13.28 -4.97 2.76
C PHE A 4 -13.98 -3.69 2.27
N LEU A 5 -14.88 -3.78 1.29
CA LEU A 5 -15.76 -2.67 0.92
C LEU A 5 -16.61 -2.19 2.12
N ILE A 6 -16.93 -3.09 3.06
CA ILE A 6 -17.71 -2.77 4.25
C ILE A 6 -16.79 -2.46 5.42
N ILE A 7 -15.75 -3.28 5.64
CA ILE A 7 -14.88 -3.12 6.80
C ILE A 7 -14.09 -1.81 6.73
N ALA A 8 -13.55 -1.44 5.57
CA ALA A 8 -12.72 -0.24 5.44
C ALA A 8 -13.40 1.05 5.91
N PRO A 9 -14.62 1.41 5.45
CA PRO A 9 -15.30 2.61 5.94
C PRO A 9 -15.78 2.50 7.40
N ILE A 10 -16.01 1.30 7.93
CA ILE A 10 -16.30 1.13 9.36
C ILE A 10 -15.06 1.46 10.18
N VAL A 11 -13.91 0.89 9.83
CA VAL A 11 -12.64 1.17 10.49
C VAL A 11 -12.29 2.66 10.36
N LEU A 12 -12.55 3.27 9.20
CA LEU A 12 -12.41 4.73 9.02
C LEU A 12 -13.25 5.51 10.02
N GLY A 13 -14.53 5.13 10.20
CA GLY A 13 -15.42 5.77 11.17
C GLY A 13 -14.94 5.63 12.60
N VAL A 14 -14.44 4.44 12.99
CA VAL A 14 -13.86 4.23 14.32
C VAL A 14 -12.58 5.05 14.50
N ALA A 15 -11.68 5.07 13.51
CA ALA A 15 -10.47 5.87 13.54
C ALA A 15 -10.78 7.35 13.76
N THR A 16 -11.73 7.89 13.00
CA THR A 16 -12.20 9.28 13.17
C THR A 16 -12.82 9.49 14.55
N ALA A 17 -13.62 8.56 15.06
CA ALA A 17 -14.30 8.73 16.36
C ALA A 17 -13.35 8.79 17.56
N VAL A 18 -12.16 8.18 17.47
CA VAL A 18 -11.16 8.15 18.55
C VAL A 18 -10.10 9.23 18.42
N ASP A 19 -10.18 10.09 17.40
CA ASP A 19 -9.25 11.20 17.20
C ASP A 19 -9.46 12.28 18.28
N PRO A 20 -8.48 12.51 19.18
CA PRO A 20 -8.58 13.55 20.21
C PRO A 20 -8.48 14.97 19.65
N ALA A 21 -8.04 15.15 18.40
CA ALA A 21 -7.87 16.45 17.76
C ALA A 21 -9.12 16.95 17.03
N LEU A 22 -10.22 16.18 17.01
CA LEU A 22 -11.45 16.58 16.32
C LEU A 22 -12.00 17.91 16.82
N GLY A 23 -12.30 18.81 15.88
CA GLY A 23 -12.87 20.12 16.19
C GLY A 23 -11.90 21.12 16.80
N SER A 24 -10.62 20.75 16.97
CA SER A 24 -9.59 21.70 17.37
C SER A 24 -9.38 22.72 16.24
N THR A 25 -9.41 24.00 16.59
CA THR A 25 -9.20 25.14 15.67
C THR A 25 -7.89 25.86 15.96
N GLY A 26 -7.10 25.38 16.93
CA GLY A 26 -5.85 25.96 17.42
C GLY A 26 -4.60 25.17 17.01
N GLU A 27 -3.47 25.47 17.65
CA GLU A 27 -2.21 24.74 17.43
C GLU A 27 -2.38 23.26 17.80
N PHE A 28 -2.08 22.36 16.86
CA PHE A 28 -2.16 20.90 17.05
C PHE A 28 -1.12 20.36 18.04
N TYR A 29 -0.14 21.17 18.42
CA TYR A 29 0.99 20.75 19.23
C TYR A 29 0.64 20.67 20.72
N GLY A 30 0.89 19.52 21.33
CA GLY A 30 0.56 19.21 22.73
C GLY A 30 -0.59 18.21 22.87
N ILE A 31 -1.51 18.15 21.89
CA ILE A 31 -2.61 17.17 21.91
C ILE A 31 -2.07 15.73 21.88
N TYR A 32 -0.99 15.50 21.13
CA TYR A 32 -0.39 14.17 21.02
C TYR A 32 0.28 13.78 22.35
N ARG A 33 0.85 14.75 23.06
CA ARG A 33 1.37 14.57 24.41
C ARG A 33 0.29 14.22 25.43
N GLU A 34 -0.85 14.89 25.36
CA GLU A 34 -1.97 14.75 26.31
C GLU A 34 -2.76 13.45 26.10
N HIS A 35 -2.82 12.94 24.85
CA HIS A 35 -3.64 11.80 24.48
C HIS A 35 -2.88 10.72 23.68
N PRO A 36 -1.73 10.21 24.16
CA PRO A 36 -0.84 9.35 23.37
C PRO A 36 -1.52 8.08 22.86
N GLY A 37 -2.27 7.39 23.72
CA GLY A 37 -2.96 6.16 23.32
C GLY A 37 -4.10 6.38 22.32
N ALA A 38 -4.76 7.54 22.36
CA ALA A 38 -5.82 7.87 21.41
C ALA A 38 -5.24 8.20 20.04
N ILE A 39 -4.13 8.95 19.98
CA ILE A 39 -3.39 9.20 18.74
C ILE A 39 -2.85 7.90 18.15
N GLU A 40 -2.21 7.04 18.95
CA GLU A 40 -1.71 5.76 18.46
C GLU A 40 -2.85 4.92 17.85
N ALA A 41 -3.98 4.80 18.57
CA ALA A 41 -5.15 4.09 18.07
C ALA A 41 -5.72 4.72 16.80
N HIS A 42 -5.86 6.05 16.77
CA HIS A 42 -6.35 6.81 15.62
C HIS A 42 -5.48 6.52 14.37
N SER A 43 -4.17 6.76 14.45
CA SER A 43 -3.26 6.63 13.32
C SER A 43 -3.16 5.19 12.80
N VAL A 44 -3.15 4.20 13.71
CA VAL A 44 -3.15 2.77 13.34
C VAL A 44 -4.46 2.38 12.66
N LEU A 45 -5.62 2.75 13.22
CA LEU A 45 -6.92 2.43 12.62
C LEU A 45 -7.10 3.16 11.29
N LEU A 46 -6.69 4.42 11.21
CA LEU A 46 -6.79 5.21 9.99
C LEU A 46 -5.92 4.62 8.88
N HIS A 47 -4.68 4.23 9.21
CA HIS A 47 -3.80 3.49 8.29
C HIS A 47 -4.47 2.22 7.76
N TRP A 48 -4.99 1.37 8.66
CA TRP A 48 -5.67 0.14 8.27
C TRP A 48 -6.92 0.40 7.45
N ALA A 49 -7.73 1.40 7.76
CA ALA A 49 -8.88 1.76 6.95
C ALA A 49 -8.49 1.98 5.48
N TRP A 50 -7.45 2.79 5.24
CA TRP A 50 -6.95 3.07 3.89
C TRP A 50 -6.35 1.85 3.20
N ILE A 51 -5.57 1.04 3.92
CA ILE A 51 -5.05 -0.22 3.39
C ILE A 51 -6.18 -1.18 3.02
N LEU A 52 -7.24 -1.27 3.82
CA LEU A 52 -8.37 -2.16 3.55
C LEU A 52 -9.22 -1.70 2.35
N PHE A 53 -9.27 -0.39 2.07
CA PHE A 53 -9.90 0.08 0.84
C PHE A 53 -9.20 -0.46 -0.42
N VAL A 54 -7.89 -0.71 -0.40
CA VAL A 54 -7.13 -1.24 -1.56
C VAL A 54 -7.72 -2.55 -2.10
N PRO A 55 -7.78 -3.67 -1.34
CA PRO A 55 -8.41 -4.90 -1.82
C PRO A 55 -9.92 -4.77 -2.01
N GLY A 56 -10.60 -3.87 -1.30
CA GLY A 56 -12.02 -3.56 -1.52
C GLY A 56 -12.28 -2.99 -2.92
N PHE A 57 -11.54 -1.95 -3.30
CA PHE A 57 -11.65 -1.28 -4.60
C PHE A 57 -11.13 -2.15 -5.73
N VAL A 58 -10.02 -2.88 -5.54
CA VAL A 58 -9.58 -3.88 -6.52
C VAL A 58 -10.68 -4.91 -6.78
N ALA A 59 -11.38 -5.38 -5.74
CA ALA A 59 -12.48 -6.32 -5.89
C ALA A 59 -13.73 -5.70 -6.56
N LEU A 60 -13.99 -4.41 -6.36
CA LEU A 60 -15.08 -3.67 -7.02
C LEU A 60 -14.79 -3.45 -8.51
N LEU A 61 -13.54 -3.22 -8.88
CA LEU A 61 -13.10 -3.04 -10.27
C LEU A 61 -12.93 -4.36 -11.02
N ASP A 62 -12.71 -5.47 -10.31
CA ASP A 62 -12.37 -6.77 -10.91
C ASP A 62 -13.34 -7.27 -12.00
N PRO A 63 -14.67 -7.12 -11.87
CA PRO A 63 -15.62 -7.58 -12.88
C PRO A 63 -15.69 -6.72 -14.15
N ILE A 64 -15.05 -5.53 -14.15
CA ILE A 64 -15.08 -4.61 -15.29
C ILE A 64 -14.31 -5.23 -16.46
N ARG A 65 -14.92 -5.23 -17.66
CA ARG A 65 -14.34 -5.80 -18.89
C ARG A 65 -13.99 -4.71 -19.92
N ARG A 66 -14.94 -4.27 -20.74
CA ARG A 66 -14.75 -3.23 -21.76
C ARG A 66 -15.43 -1.93 -21.37
N ARG A 67 -16.70 -1.97 -20.98
CA ARG A 67 -17.43 -0.76 -20.59
C ARG A 67 -16.84 -0.18 -19.30
N GLY A 68 -16.40 1.08 -19.34
CA GLY A 68 -15.76 1.74 -18.19
C GLY A 68 -14.28 1.37 -18.00
N ALA A 69 -13.67 0.62 -18.92
CA ALA A 69 -12.29 0.13 -18.77
C ALA A 69 -11.26 1.24 -18.61
N VAL A 70 -11.40 2.39 -19.30
CA VAL A 70 -10.46 3.53 -19.16
C VAL A 70 -10.48 4.07 -17.73
N LEU A 71 -11.67 4.33 -17.18
CA LEU A 71 -11.82 4.79 -15.80
C LEU A 71 -11.33 3.72 -14.81
N ALA A 72 -11.58 2.45 -15.09
CA ALA A 72 -11.08 1.35 -14.27
C ALA A 72 -9.55 1.28 -14.23
N ARG A 73 -8.86 1.57 -15.34
CA ARG A 73 -7.37 1.65 -15.38
C ARG A 73 -6.87 2.77 -14.48
N ILE A 74 -7.45 3.96 -14.61
CA ILE A 74 -7.08 5.14 -13.79
C ILE A 74 -7.35 4.84 -12.31
N ALA A 75 -8.56 4.39 -11.98
CA ALA A 75 -8.95 4.04 -10.62
C ALA A 75 -8.06 2.94 -10.02
N TRP A 76 -7.70 1.93 -10.81
CA TRP A 76 -6.86 0.83 -10.35
C TRP A 76 -5.43 1.30 -10.06
N ILE A 77 -4.82 2.11 -10.92
CA ILE A 77 -3.50 2.70 -10.68
C ILE A 77 -3.56 3.59 -9.43
N ALA A 78 -4.56 4.46 -9.34
CA ALA A 78 -4.76 5.36 -8.20
C ALA A 78 -4.97 4.60 -6.88
N THR A 79 -5.69 3.47 -6.93
CA THR A 79 -5.89 2.58 -5.78
C THR A 79 -4.60 1.88 -5.36
N VAL A 80 -3.81 1.37 -6.31
CA VAL A 80 -2.61 0.59 -5.97
C VAL A 80 -1.45 1.49 -5.57
N LEU A 81 -1.24 2.59 -6.29
CA LEU A 81 -0.15 3.51 -6.02
C LEU A 81 -0.57 4.57 -4.99
N GLY A 82 -1.60 5.35 -5.31
CA GLY A 82 -2.01 6.48 -4.48
C GLY A 82 -2.50 6.10 -3.08
N LEU A 83 -3.45 5.19 -2.98
CA LEU A 83 -4.07 4.82 -1.70
C LEU A 83 -3.09 4.14 -0.73
N VAL A 84 -2.19 3.31 -1.26
CA VAL A 84 -1.11 2.68 -0.48
C VAL A 84 -0.13 3.75 0.00
N THR A 85 0.38 4.60 -0.89
CA THR A 85 1.27 5.71 -0.53
C THR A 85 0.62 6.67 0.47
N PHE A 86 -0.67 6.96 0.33
CA PHE A 86 -1.42 7.80 1.27
C PHE A 86 -1.53 7.16 2.66
N SER A 87 -1.85 5.86 2.74
CA SER A 87 -1.94 5.16 4.03
C SER A 87 -0.64 5.23 4.83
N ALA A 88 0.51 5.25 4.14
CA ALA A 88 1.81 5.33 4.79
C ALA A 88 2.08 6.68 5.46
N LEU A 89 1.42 7.76 5.03
CA LEU A 89 1.56 9.07 5.66
C LEU A 89 1.10 9.05 7.12
N MET A 90 0.25 8.11 7.54
CA MET A 90 -0.17 7.97 8.94
C MET A 90 0.98 7.58 9.88
N ALA A 91 2.12 7.12 9.34
CA ALA A 91 3.34 6.94 10.13
C ALA A 91 3.91 8.28 10.64
N SER A 92 3.62 9.42 9.96
CA SER A 92 4.06 10.73 10.43
C SER A 92 3.40 11.11 11.75
N ASP A 93 2.14 10.72 11.98
CA ASP A 93 1.46 11.00 13.24
C ASP A 93 2.14 10.29 14.41
N LEU A 94 2.53 9.03 14.21
CA LEU A 94 3.25 8.25 15.22
C LEU A 94 4.65 8.83 15.48
N PHE A 95 5.27 9.41 14.46
CA PHE A 95 6.55 10.10 14.62
C PHE A 95 6.41 11.44 15.36
N VAL A 96 5.38 12.23 15.05
CA VAL A 96 5.05 13.45 15.80
C VAL A 96 4.69 13.11 17.25
N LEU A 97 3.98 12.01 17.47
CA LEU A 97 3.71 11.47 18.80
C LEU A 97 5.02 11.17 19.53
N ALA A 98 5.96 10.48 18.88
CA ALA A 98 7.29 10.21 19.46
C ALA A 98 8.02 11.51 19.82
N LEU A 99 8.04 12.49 18.92
CA LEU A 99 8.64 13.80 19.18
C LEU A 99 8.02 14.49 20.40
N GLU A 100 6.69 14.53 20.51
CA GLU A 100 6.01 15.19 21.64
C GLU A 100 6.18 14.44 22.97
N GLN A 101 6.35 13.12 22.94
CA GLN A 101 6.65 12.33 24.13
C GLN A 101 8.13 12.49 24.55
N THR A 102 9.04 12.76 23.60
CA THR A 102 10.46 13.00 23.90
C THR A 102 10.74 14.43 24.35
N PHE A 103 10.10 15.42 23.73
CA PHE A 103 10.37 16.85 23.97
C PHE A 103 9.14 17.55 24.55
N ALA A 104 9.35 18.28 25.65
CA ALA A 104 8.29 19.10 26.26
C ALA A 104 8.03 20.40 25.48
N ASP A 105 9.02 20.90 24.74
CA ASP A 105 8.91 22.14 24.00
C ASP A 105 8.32 21.91 22.59
N ASN A 106 7.27 22.67 22.26
CA ASN A 106 6.62 22.57 20.95
C ASN A 106 7.49 23.16 19.82
N GLU A 107 8.47 24.02 20.14
CA GLU A 107 9.35 24.65 19.15
C GLU A 107 10.25 23.63 18.46
N THR A 108 10.85 22.70 19.21
CA THR A 108 11.67 21.61 18.64
C THR A 108 10.83 20.71 17.75
N VAL A 109 9.64 20.30 18.21
CA VAL A 109 8.71 19.46 17.43
C VAL A 109 8.33 20.15 16.12
N GLN A 110 7.95 21.43 16.19
CA GLN A 110 7.63 22.25 15.00
C GLN A 110 8.82 22.40 14.06
N LYS A 111 10.03 22.54 14.58
CA LYS A 111 11.24 22.68 13.77
C LYS A 111 11.56 21.39 13.01
N VAL A 112 11.41 20.22 13.64
CA VAL A 112 11.55 18.93 12.96
C VAL A 112 10.47 18.77 11.88
N ASN A 113 9.19 19.05 12.20
CA ASN A 113 8.10 18.92 11.24
C ASN A 113 8.27 19.85 10.02
N ARG A 114 8.63 21.12 10.23
CA ARG A 114 8.94 22.05 9.14
C ARG A 114 10.14 21.59 8.31
N THR A 115 11.13 20.96 8.96
CA THR A 115 12.28 20.40 8.24
C THR A 115 11.84 19.26 7.32
N PHE A 116 10.99 18.35 7.80
CA PHE A 116 10.40 17.28 6.99
C PHE A 116 9.63 17.84 5.78
N GLU A 117 8.77 18.83 5.99
CA GLU A 117 8.03 19.52 4.92
C GLU A 117 8.96 20.20 3.90
N SER A 118 10.16 20.61 4.33
CA SER A 118 11.16 21.29 3.50
C SER A 118 12.14 20.37 2.79
N LEU A 119 12.14 19.05 3.05
CA LEU A 119 13.13 18.11 2.52
C LEU A 119 13.19 18.07 0.98
N GLY A 120 12.19 18.62 0.29
CA GLY A 120 12.26 18.97 -1.12
C GLY A 120 11.42 18.07 -2.02
N ALA A 121 11.85 17.91 -3.27
CA ALA A 121 11.01 17.30 -4.30
C ALA A 121 10.68 15.80 -4.05
N TRP A 122 11.52 15.04 -3.35
CA TRP A 122 11.32 13.60 -3.20
C TRP A 122 10.16 13.24 -2.23
N PRO A 123 10.11 13.71 -0.97
CA PRO A 123 8.95 13.48 -0.13
C PRO A 123 7.68 14.10 -0.74
N THR A 124 7.74 15.31 -1.26
CA THR A 124 6.54 15.97 -1.78
C THR A 124 6.05 15.37 -3.09
N ALA A 125 6.89 15.31 -4.13
CA ALA A 125 6.48 14.84 -5.46
C ALA A 125 6.51 13.31 -5.59
N GLY A 126 7.37 12.63 -4.83
CA GLY A 126 7.47 11.17 -4.82
C GLY A 126 6.48 10.50 -3.88
N TRP A 127 6.00 11.19 -2.84
CA TRP A 127 5.12 10.60 -1.82
C TRP A 127 3.82 11.36 -1.61
N GLN A 128 3.90 12.61 -1.14
CA GLN A 128 2.73 13.36 -0.67
C GLN A 128 1.74 13.63 -1.80
N ILE A 129 2.20 14.13 -2.95
CA ILE A 129 1.36 14.41 -4.11
C ILE A 129 0.77 13.10 -4.67
N PRO A 130 1.55 12.05 -5.01
CA PRO A 130 0.99 10.78 -5.48
C PRO A 130 0.02 10.15 -4.48
N GLY A 131 0.34 10.22 -3.19
CA GLY A 131 -0.50 9.75 -2.10
C GLY A 131 -1.84 10.49 -2.07
N VAL A 132 -1.84 11.80 -1.84
CA VAL A 132 -3.06 12.61 -1.70
C VAL A 132 -3.86 12.64 -3.00
N VAL A 133 -3.23 12.95 -4.14
CA VAL A 133 -3.92 13.04 -5.43
C VAL A 133 -4.44 11.66 -5.85
N GLY A 134 -3.62 10.62 -5.74
CA GLY A 134 -4.01 9.27 -6.08
C GLY A 134 -5.10 8.72 -5.16
N TRP A 135 -5.07 9.03 -3.87
CA TRP A 135 -6.15 8.73 -2.92
C TRP A 135 -7.47 9.38 -3.33
N MET A 136 -7.48 10.68 -3.65
CA MET A 136 -8.69 11.37 -4.11
C MET A 136 -9.23 10.76 -5.41
N ILE A 137 -8.35 10.50 -6.39
CA ILE A 137 -8.71 9.86 -7.65
C ILE A 137 -9.29 8.47 -7.40
N ALA A 138 -8.71 7.68 -6.48
CA ALA A 138 -9.22 6.36 -6.14
C ALA A 138 -10.64 6.42 -5.58
N LEU A 139 -10.90 7.32 -4.62
CA LEU A 139 -12.23 7.48 -4.00
C LEU A 139 -13.29 7.94 -5.01
N ILE A 140 -12.93 8.83 -5.94
CA ILE A 140 -13.87 9.40 -6.91
C ILE A 140 -14.08 8.48 -8.11
N VAL A 141 -12.99 8.04 -8.75
CA VAL A 141 -13.07 7.36 -10.05
C VAL A 141 -13.50 5.90 -9.91
N THR A 142 -13.19 5.23 -8.79
CA THR A 142 -13.59 3.83 -8.57
C THR A 142 -15.12 3.61 -8.66
N PRO A 143 -15.97 4.32 -7.89
CA PRO A 143 -17.41 4.13 -7.98
C PRO A 143 -17.98 4.54 -9.35
N ILE A 144 -17.42 5.58 -9.99
CA ILE A 144 -17.84 6.00 -11.33
C ILE A 144 -17.50 4.93 -12.37
N ALA A 145 -16.30 4.34 -12.32
CA ALA A 145 -15.89 3.25 -13.20
C ALA A 145 -16.83 2.04 -13.06
N ALA A 146 -17.13 1.65 -11.82
CA ALA A 146 -18.03 0.54 -11.52
C ALA A 146 -19.47 0.81 -12.00
N ALA A 147 -20.01 2.01 -11.78
CA ALA A 147 -21.34 2.36 -12.26
C ALA A 147 -21.39 2.45 -13.80
N ARG A 148 -20.37 3.03 -14.43
CA ARG A 148 -20.25 3.09 -15.88
C ARG A 148 -20.22 1.69 -16.49
N ALA A 149 -19.55 0.74 -15.84
CA ALA A 149 -19.49 -0.66 -16.21
C ALA A 149 -20.78 -1.45 -15.86
N ARG A 150 -21.75 -0.83 -15.18
CA ARG A 150 -22.98 -1.45 -14.65
C ARG A 150 -22.71 -2.53 -13.59
N VAL A 151 -21.55 -2.51 -12.94
CA VAL A 151 -21.25 -3.39 -11.79
C VAL A 151 -22.06 -2.95 -10.57
N ILE A 152 -22.26 -1.65 -10.41
CA ILE A 152 -23.13 -1.04 -9.39
C ILE A 152 -24.10 -0.05 -10.06
N SER A 153 -25.13 0.37 -9.33
CA SER A 153 -26.03 1.43 -9.80
C SER A 153 -25.40 2.82 -9.68
N TRP A 154 -25.90 3.79 -10.46
CA TRP A 154 -25.50 5.20 -10.32
C TRP A 154 -25.89 5.79 -8.96
N TRP A 155 -26.95 5.28 -8.32
CA TRP A 155 -27.32 5.69 -6.95
C TRP A 155 -26.28 5.24 -5.93
N THR A 156 -25.79 4.01 -6.05
CA THR A 156 -24.70 3.49 -5.20
C THR A 156 -23.42 4.29 -5.40
N ALA A 157 -23.07 4.62 -6.64
CA ALA A 157 -21.91 5.46 -6.93
C ALA A 157 -22.10 6.89 -6.40
N GLY A 158 -23.28 7.50 -6.60
CA GLY A 158 -23.61 8.81 -6.07
C GLY A 158 -23.51 8.87 -4.55
N ALA A 159 -24.04 7.86 -3.85
CA ALA A 159 -23.92 7.74 -2.40
C ALA A 159 -22.45 7.62 -1.95
N ALA A 160 -21.63 6.84 -2.66
CA ALA A 160 -20.20 6.76 -2.37
C ALA A 160 -19.50 8.13 -2.54
N LEU A 161 -19.79 8.84 -3.64
CA LEU A 161 -19.24 10.18 -3.89
C LEU A 161 -19.68 11.20 -2.84
N VAL A 162 -20.95 11.16 -2.41
CA VAL A 162 -21.45 11.99 -1.30
C VAL A 162 -20.74 11.65 0.00
N GLY A 163 -20.57 10.36 0.32
CA GLY A 163 -19.83 9.93 1.50
C GLY A 163 -18.37 10.41 1.49
N THR A 164 -17.71 10.36 0.33
CA THR A 164 -16.37 10.93 0.14
C THR A 164 -16.37 12.44 0.35
N ALA A 165 -17.29 13.18 -0.27
CA ALA A 165 -17.37 14.63 -0.12
C ALA A 165 -17.64 15.04 1.34
N LEU A 166 -18.53 14.33 2.04
CA LEU A 166 -18.80 14.55 3.46
C LEU A 166 -17.56 14.27 4.32
N TYR A 167 -16.83 13.19 4.04
CA TYR A 167 -15.57 12.93 4.74
C TYR A 167 -14.57 14.07 4.52
N LEU A 168 -14.33 14.48 3.27
CA LEU A 168 -13.41 15.58 2.96
C LEU A 168 -13.80 16.90 3.64
N GLN A 169 -15.09 17.20 3.68
CA GLN A 169 -15.60 18.45 4.24
C GLN A 169 -15.57 18.46 5.78
N PHE A 170 -15.81 17.31 6.41
CA PHE A 170 -16.07 17.24 7.85
C PHE A 170 -15.08 16.37 8.63
N ALA A 171 -14.01 15.82 8.00
CA ALA A 171 -13.07 14.91 8.66
C ALA A 171 -12.50 15.47 9.98
N ALA A 172 -12.19 16.77 10.01
CA ALA A 172 -11.67 17.47 11.19
C ALA A 172 -12.75 18.15 12.05
N SER A 173 -14.04 18.01 11.71
CA SER A 173 -15.13 18.63 12.47
C SER A 173 -15.44 17.89 13.78
N PRO A 174 -16.07 18.55 14.77
CA PRO A 174 -16.55 17.86 15.96
C PRO A 174 -17.55 16.74 15.62
N MET A 175 -17.63 15.74 16.50
CA MET A 175 -18.70 14.74 16.41
C MET A 175 -20.08 15.39 16.61
N PRO A 176 -21.13 14.91 15.90
CA PRO A 176 -21.14 13.72 15.05
C PRO A 176 -20.77 13.98 13.58
N TRP A 177 -20.45 15.22 13.19
CA TRP A 177 -20.32 15.60 11.79
C TRP A 177 -19.17 14.88 11.07
N SER A 178 -18.05 14.63 11.76
CA SER A 178 -16.92 13.87 11.22
C SER A 178 -17.26 12.43 10.85
N LEU A 179 -18.32 11.85 11.43
CA LEU A 179 -18.77 10.50 11.12
C LEU A 179 -19.73 10.42 9.93
N ALA A 180 -20.22 11.54 9.42
CA ALA A 180 -21.20 11.56 8.32
C ALA A 180 -20.66 10.86 7.07
N GLY A 181 -19.40 11.14 6.68
CA GLY A 181 -18.74 10.51 5.55
C GLY A 181 -18.60 8.98 5.70
N PRO A 182 -17.93 8.48 6.74
CA PRO A 182 -17.76 7.04 6.98
C PRO A 182 -19.08 6.25 7.07
N VAL A 183 -20.13 6.82 7.68
CA VAL A 183 -21.45 6.19 7.74
C VAL A 183 -22.06 6.05 6.34
N VAL A 184 -22.05 7.11 5.54
CA VAL A 184 -22.57 7.07 4.16
C VAL A 184 -21.76 6.11 3.29
N LEU A 185 -20.43 6.11 3.42
CA LEU A 185 -19.54 5.19 2.70
C LEU A 185 -19.83 3.72 3.07
N THR A 186 -20.03 3.42 4.36
CA THR A 186 -20.40 2.08 4.82
C THR A 186 -21.69 1.59 4.16
N GLY A 187 -22.72 2.43 4.11
CA GLY A 187 -23.98 2.12 3.44
C GLY A 187 -23.78 1.89 1.93
N ALA A 188 -23.14 2.83 1.24
CA ALA A 188 -22.91 2.78 -0.20
C ALA A 188 -22.12 1.53 -0.60
N TYR A 189 -21.01 1.25 0.08
CA TYR A 189 -20.18 0.10 -0.23
C TYR A 189 -20.76 -1.23 0.27
N GLY A 190 -21.67 -1.21 1.25
CA GLY A 190 -22.52 -2.37 1.58
C GLY A 190 -23.44 -2.78 0.43
N PHE A 191 -24.04 -1.81 -0.28
CA PHE A 191 -24.79 -2.08 -1.50
C PHE A 191 -23.89 -2.52 -2.67
N ALA A 192 -22.71 -1.91 -2.81
CA ALA A 192 -21.73 -2.30 -3.82
C ALA A 192 -21.27 -3.76 -3.62
N PHE A 193 -21.00 -4.17 -2.37
CA PHE A 193 -20.63 -5.53 -2.01
C PHE A 193 -21.63 -6.58 -2.54
N ARG A 194 -22.93 -6.32 -2.35
CA ARG A 194 -24.01 -7.20 -2.86
C ARG A 194 -24.05 -7.24 -4.38
N SER A 195 -23.94 -6.08 -5.01
CA SER A 195 -24.00 -5.93 -6.48
C SER A 195 -22.85 -6.65 -7.19
N VAL A 196 -21.63 -6.52 -6.66
CA VAL A 196 -20.45 -7.25 -7.17
C VAL A 196 -20.62 -8.77 -6.99
N GLY A 197 -21.37 -9.20 -5.96
CA GLY A 197 -21.76 -10.58 -5.69
C GLY A 197 -22.54 -11.25 -6.81
N SER A 198 -23.51 -10.54 -7.37
CA SER A 198 -24.45 -11.04 -8.38
C SER A 198 -24.08 -10.65 -9.82
N PHE A 199 -23.13 -9.73 -10.00
CA PHE A 199 -22.76 -9.25 -11.32
C PHE A 199 -22.10 -10.35 -12.17
N THR A 200 -22.67 -10.57 -13.37
CA THR A 200 -22.10 -11.44 -14.40
C THR A 200 -21.85 -10.59 -15.65
N PRO A 201 -20.60 -10.44 -16.11
CA PRO A 201 -20.31 -9.76 -17.36
C PRO A 201 -20.92 -10.55 -18.54
N ALA A 202 -21.25 -9.87 -19.63
CA ALA A 202 -21.72 -10.54 -20.85
C ALA A 202 -20.64 -11.50 -21.37
N ALA A 203 -21.06 -12.69 -21.80
CA ALA A 203 -20.14 -13.78 -22.17
C ALA A 203 -19.22 -13.42 -23.36
N ASP A 204 -19.68 -12.53 -24.23
CA ASP A 204 -18.99 -12.05 -25.42
C ASP A 204 -18.20 -10.75 -25.20
N GLU A 205 -18.25 -10.15 -23.99
CA GLU A 205 -17.56 -8.88 -23.74
C GLU A 205 -16.05 -9.08 -23.57
N PRO A 206 -15.20 -8.41 -24.38
CA PRO A 206 -13.75 -8.59 -24.30
C PRO A 206 -13.18 -8.05 -22.98
N ASP A 207 -12.29 -8.82 -22.35
CA ASP A 207 -11.64 -8.49 -21.07
C ASP A 207 -10.50 -7.47 -21.21
N THR A 208 -10.79 -6.31 -21.78
CA THR A 208 -9.76 -5.28 -22.06
C THR A 208 -9.11 -4.71 -20.79
N PHE A 209 -9.82 -4.71 -19.67
CA PHE A 209 -9.28 -4.29 -18.37
C PHE A 209 -8.46 -5.39 -17.70
N GLY A 210 -8.90 -6.66 -17.75
CA GLY A 210 -8.09 -7.78 -17.28
C GLY A 210 -6.78 -7.92 -18.06
N ALA A 211 -6.81 -7.73 -19.39
CA ALA A 211 -5.60 -7.71 -20.22
C ALA A 211 -4.61 -6.61 -19.80
N PHE A 212 -5.11 -5.40 -19.52
CA PHE A 212 -4.29 -4.31 -18.99
C PHE A 212 -3.65 -4.69 -17.65
N ARG A 213 -4.43 -5.18 -16.67
CA ARG A 213 -3.90 -5.55 -15.34
C ARG A 213 -2.83 -6.62 -15.44
N HIS A 214 -3.05 -7.62 -16.29
CA HIS A 214 -2.08 -8.69 -16.53
C HIS A 214 -0.78 -8.14 -17.15
N ALA A 215 -0.88 -7.30 -18.17
CA ALA A 215 0.29 -6.67 -18.79
C ALA A 215 1.05 -5.79 -17.78
N PHE A 216 0.33 -4.95 -17.04
CA PHE A 216 0.92 -4.05 -16.05
C PHE A 216 1.63 -4.83 -14.95
N GLY A 217 1.00 -5.85 -14.36
CA GLY A 217 1.64 -6.66 -13.34
C GLY A 217 2.87 -7.44 -13.82
N ARG A 218 2.91 -7.88 -15.09
CA ARG A 218 4.11 -8.47 -15.69
C ARG A 218 5.26 -7.47 -15.82
N VAL A 219 4.96 -6.23 -16.18
CA VAL A 219 5.96 -5.14 -16.20
C VAL A 219 6.47 -4.90 -14.78
N CYS A 220 5.57 -4.84 -13.80
CA CYS A 220 5.93 -4.62 -12.40
C CYS A 220 6.78 -5.76 -11.79
N MET A 221 6.64 -7.01 -12.24
CA MET A 221 7.54 -8.11 -11.83
C MET A 221 9.01 -7.83 -12.16
N VAL A 222 9.27 -6.99 -13.16
CA VAL A 222 10.63 -6.55 -13.54
C VAL A 222 10.97 -5.22 -12.89
N LEU A 223 10.06 -4.24 -12.95
CA LEU A 223 10.34 -2.91 -12.43
C LEU A 223 10.46 -2.86 -10.90
N ALA A 224 9.76 -3.72 -10.16
CA ALA A 224 9.84 -3.77 -8.70
C ALA A 224 11.27 -4.08 -8.19
N PRO A 225 11.91 -5.20 -8.59
CA PRO A 225 13.28 -5.48 -8.17
C PRO A 225 14.30 -4.51 -8.77
N VAL A 226 14.05 -3.92 -9.95
CA VAL A 226 14.92 -2.87 -10.51
C VAL A 226 14.87 -1.60 -9.65
N SER A 227 13.68 -1.12 -9.31
CA SER A 227 13.52 0.03 -8.40
C SER A 227 14.15 -0.25 -7.05
N PHE A 228 13.95 -1.47 -6.52
CA PHE A 228 14.59 -1.91 -5.28
C PHE A 228 16.13 -1.88 -5.38
N ALA A 229 16.72 -2.32 -6.50
CA ALA A 229 18.15 -2.21 -6.75
C ALA A 229 18.65 -0.75 -6.77
N VAL A 230 17.90 0.14 -7.43
CA VAL A 230 18.23 1.57 -7.46
C VAL A 230 18.18 2.16 -6.05
N GLY A 231 17.17 1.80 -5.26
CA GLY A 231 17.07 2.20 -3.86
C GLY A 231 18.31 1.79 -3.06
N LEU A 232 18.67 0.50 -3.07
CA LEU A 232 19.87 0.02 -2.38
C LEU A 232 21.17 0.64 -2.90
N ALA A 233 21.29 0.86 -4.22
CA ALA A 233 22.45 1.49 -4.83
C ALA A 233 22.58 2.99 -4.51
N THR A 234 21.50 3.62 -4.06
CA THR A 234 21.46 5.02 -3.68
C THR A 234 21.53 5.22 -2.18
N VAL A 235 21.75 4.20 -1.36
CA VAL A 235 22.03 4.41 0.08
C VAL A 235 23.39 5.12 0.24
N PRO A 236 23.47 6.27 0.94
CA PRO A 236 24.73 6.95 1.20
C PRO A 236 25.79 6.02 1.82
N GLY A 237 26.99 5.99 1.23
CA GLY A 237 28.10 5.19 1.73
C GLY A 237 27.91 3.66 1.73
N PHE A 238 26.75 3.14 1.32
CA PHE A 238 26.34 1.75 1.54
C PHE A 238 26.38 1.31 3.02
N GLU A 239 26.21 2.24 3.96
CA GLU A 239 26.21 1.95 5.39
C GLU A 239 25.00 2.64 6.05
N PRO A 240 24.39 2.02 7.08
CA PRO A 240 23.32 2.65 7.85
C PRO A 240 23.91 3.63 8.87
N ASP A 241 24.83 4.50 8.45
CA ASP A 241 25.45 5.52 9.31
C ASP A 241 24.57 6.79 9.31
N PRO A 242 23.99 7.18 10.47
CA PRO A 242 23.26 8.43 10.60
C PRO A 242 23.97 9.67 10.08
N ALA A 243 25.30 9.75 10.22
CA ALA A 243 26.06 10.90 9.77
C ALA A 243 26.06 11.02 8.24
N GLN A 244 26.13 9.88 7.54
CA GLN A 244 26.04 9.83 6.07
C GLN A 244 24.69 10.32 5.57
N LEU A 245 23.60 10.01 6.28
CA LEU A 245 22.25 10.45 5.89
C LEU A 245 22.14 11.97 5.82
N VAL A 246 22.70 12.67 6.82
CA VAL A 246 22.71 14.14 6.92
C VAL A 246 23.70 14.77 5.95
N GLN A 247 24.85 14.12 5.68
CA GLN A 247 25.83 14.60 4.71
C GLN A 247 25.34 14.49 3.26
N HIS A 248 24.47 13.51 2.97
CA HIS A 248 23.97 13.22 1.62
C HIS A 248 22.42 13.19 1.56
N PRO A 249 21.73 14.27 1.96
CA PRO A 249 20.28 14.24 2.19
C PRO A 249 19.48 13.93 0.91
N VAL A 250 19.90 14.45 -0.24
CA VAL A 250 19.24 14.17 -1.53
C VAL A 250 19.36 12.68 -1.91
N GLN A 251 20.49 12.07 -1.61
CA GLN A 251 20.74 10.66 -1.90
C GLN A 251 19.92 9.76 -0.95
N SER A 252 19.88 10.08 0.34
CA SER A 252 19.00 9.43 1.33
C SER A 252 17.54 9.46 0.89
N GLN A 253 17.07 10.62 0.43
CA GLN A 253 15.72 10.80 -0.09
C GLN A 253 15.45 9.96 -1.34
N ALA A 254 16.38 9.95 -2.30
CA ALA A 254 16.24 9.13 -3.51
C ALA A 254 16.19 7.63 -3.16
N SER A 255 17.02 7.16 -2.22
CA SER A 255 16.99 5.79 -1.71
C SER A 255 15.62 5.43 -1.16
N ALA A 256 15.11 6.21 -0.20
CA ALA A 256 13.80 5.98 0.41
C ALA A 256 12.68 5.94 -0.64
N PHE A 257 12.71 6.83 -1.62
CA PHE A 257 11.76 6.86 -2.74
C PHE A 257 11.80 5.57 -3.57
N PHE A 258 12.98 5.15 -4.03
CA PHE A 258 13.11 4.00 -4.91
C PHE A 258 12.85 2.68 -4.18
N LEU A 259 13.18 2.60 -2.88
CA LEU A 259 12.78 1.48 -2.03
C LEU A 259 11.27 1.40 -1.89
N HIS A 260 10.60 2.52 -1.56
CA HIS A 260 9.14 2.59 -1.51
C HIS A 260 8.50 2.13 -2.83
N LEU A 261 8.97 2.69 -3.95
CA LEU A 261 8.48 2.35 -5.27
C LEU A 261 8.69 0.87 -5.59
N GLY A 262 9.82 0.28 -5.19
CA GLY A 262 10.08 -1.16 -5.35
C GLY A 262 9.02 -2.02 -4.66
N TRP A 263 8.74 -1.74 -3.38
CA TRP A 263 7.72 -2.46 -2.61
C TRP A 263 6.31 -2.24 -3.15
N LEU A 264 6.01 -1.01 -3.55
CA LEU A 264 4.72 -0.64 -4.14
C LEU A 264 4.46 -1.39 -5.46
N LEU A 265 5.48 -1.53 -6.32
CA LEU A 265 5.39 -2.23 -7.59
C LEU A 265 5.27 -3.76 -7.43
N PHE A 266 5.68 -4.34 -6.30
CA PHE A 266 5.39 -5.75 -6.05
C PHE A 266 3.89 -6.04 -5.89
N ILE A 267 3.06 -5.06 -5.50
CA ILE A 267 1.61 -5.24 -5.34
C ILE A 267 0.94 -5.67 -6.67
N PRO A 268 1.07 -4.93 -7.79
CA PRO A 268 0.61 -5.37 -9.11
C PRO A 268 1.09 -6.77 -9.52
N ALA A 269 2.36 -7.06 -9.24
CA ALA A 269 2.99 -8.34 -9.58
C ALA A 269 2.29 -9.49 -8.84
N VAL A 270 2.12 -9.35 -7.52
CA VAL A 270 1.43 -10.35 -6.68
C VAL A 270 -0.03 -10.50 -7.08
N LEU A 271 -0.75 -9.39 -7.31
CA LEU A 271 -2.15 -9.43 -7.77
C LEU A 271 -2.31 -10.21 -9.09
N THR A 272 -1.32 -10.11 -9.98
CA THR A 272 -1.30 -10.86 -11.24
C THR A 272 -1.02 -12.35 -11.01
N LEU A 273 -0.07 -12.69 -10.14
CA LEU A 273 0.26 -14.07 -9.83
C LEU A 273 -0.89 -14.83 -9.16
N MET A 274 -1.69 -14.16 -8.31
CA MET A 274 -2.81 -14.82 -7.63
C MET A 274 -4.05 -15.04 -8.51
N ARG A 275 -4.26 -14.24 -9.57
CA ARG A 275 -5.50 -14.25 -10.37
C ARG A 275 -5.78 -15.59 -11.06
N GLY A 276 -4.73 -16.28 -11.49
CA GLY A 276 -4.82 -17.59 -12.14
C GLY A 276 -4.51 -18.77 -11.23
N GLY A 277 -4.37 -18.55 -9.91
CA GLY A 277 -3.93 -19.58 -8.97
C GLY A 277 -5.04 -20.20 -8.13
N GLY A 278 -4.69 -21.28 -7.43
CA GLY A 278 -5.59 -21.99 -6.51
C GLY A 278 -5.96 -21.18 -5.25
N ARG A 279 -6.56 -21.86 -4.26
CA ARG A 279 -6.90 -21.25 -2.96
C ARG A 279 -5.65 -20.74 -2.24
N PHE A 280 -4.57 -21.52 -2.26
CA PHE A 280 -3.29 -21.16 -1.63
C PHE A 280 -2.72 -19.87 -2.23
N ALA A 281 -2.62 -19.78 -3.56
CA ALA A 281 -2.14 -18.58 -4.25
C ALA A 281 -2.96 -17.32 -3.92
N ARG A 282 -4.28 -17.47 -3.79
CA ARG A 282 -5.18 -16.36 -3.42
C ARG A 282 -4.97 -15.90 -1.98
N ILE A 283 -4.86 -16.83 -1.02
CA ILE A 283 -4.62 -16.48 0.39
C ILE A 283 -3.24 -15.83 0.54
N ALA A 284 -2.20 -16.48 0.00
CA ALA A 284 -0.85 -15.93 0.01
C ALA A 284 -0.82 -14.55 -0.63
N GLY A 285 -1.41 -14.39 -1.83
CA GLY A 285 -1.45 -13.11 -2.53
C GLY A 285 -2.16 -12.00 -1.76
N VAL A 286 -3.30 -12.27 -1.11
CA VAL A 286 -4.01 -11.28 -0.27
C VAL A 286 -3.12 -10.82 0.88
N VAL A 287 -2.53 -11.76 1.62
CA VAL A 287 -1.68 -11.47 2.78
C VAL A 287 -0.44 -10.68 2.34
N THR A 288 0.24 -11.10 1.27
CA THR A 288 1.40 -10.41 0.73
C THR A 288 1.08 -8.99 0.25
N VAL A 289 -0.08 -8.76 -0.40
CA VAL A 289 -0.48 -7.41 -0.84
C VAL A 289 -0.69 -6.47 0.35
N LEU A 290 -1.38 -6.94 1.40
CA LEU A 290 -1.56 -6.16 2.61
C LEU A 290 -0.22 -5.87 3.29
N ALA A 291 0.66 -6.87 3.39
CA ALA A 291 1.97 -6.71 3.99
C ALA A 291 2.86 -5.75 3.19
N LEU A 292 2.87 -5.83 1.84
CA LEU A 292 3.59 -4.91 0.98
C LEU A 292 3.11 -3.46 1.15
N ALA A 293 1.80 -3.26 1.30
CA ALA A 293 1.25 -1.93 1.55
C ALA A 293 1.79 -1.34 2.88
N ASN A 294 1.79 -2.13 3.96
CA ASN A 294 2.36 -1.73 5.26
C ASN A 294 3.87 -1.49 5.15
N PHE A 295 4.61 -2.43 4.56
CA PHE A 295 6.07 -2.38 4.47
C PHE A 295 6.57 -1.21 3.63
N SER A 296 5.88 -0.91 2.52
CA SER A 296 6.19 0.24 1.69
C SER A 296 6.12 1.55 2.47
N GLY A 297 5.30 1.61 3.52
CA GLY A 297 5.13 2.80 4.35
C GLY A 297 6.24 3.05 5.37
N LEU A 298 7.07 2.04 5.67
CA LEU A 298 8.24 2.23 6.53
C LEU A 298 9.24 3.23 5.95
N MET A 299 9.27 3.40 4.63
CA MET A 299 10.18 4.34 3.97
C MET A 299 9.78 5.81 4.17
N VAL A 300 8.57 6.09 4.71
CA VAL A 300 8.27 7.44 5.24
C VAL A 300 9.16 7.73 6.45
N GLY A 301 9.45 6.71 7.26
CA GLY A 301 10.34 6.77 8.40
C GLY A 301 11.72 7.30 8.04
N ASP A 302 12.26 6.92 6.88
CA ASP A 302 13.59 7.40 6.43
C ASP A 302 13.62 8.93 6.23
N TYR A 303 12.53 9.52 5.70
CA TYR A 303 12.44 10.97 5.57
C TYR A 303 12.25 11.66 6.93
N LEU A 304 11.46 11.06 7.81
CA LEU A 304 11.21 11.59 9.15
C LEU A 304 12.47 11.54 10.01
N ASP A 305 13.21 10.43 9.98
CA ASP A 305 14.50 10.26 10.65
C ASP A 305 15.54 11.24 10.09
N LEU A 306 15.62 11.40 8.77
CA LEU A 306 16.48 12.42 8.16
C LEU A 306 16.14 13.83 8.67
N ALA A 307 14.86 14.20 8.68
CA ALA A 307 14.42 15.50 9.18
C ALA A 307 14.78 15.71 10.67
N ALA A 308 14.58 14.68 11.50
CA ALA A 308 14.99 14.72 12.91
C ALA A 308 16.51 14.92 13.03
N ARG A 309 17.32 14.14 12.32
CA ARG A 309 18.80 14.23 12.41
C ARG A 309 19.38 15.54 11.88
N MET A 310 18.65 16.25 11.02
CA MET A 310 19.03 17.60 10.58
C MET A 310 18.79 18.68 11.65
N VAL A 311 18.00 18.39 12.68
CA VAL A 311 17.57 19.35 13.69
C VAL A 311 18.08 19.00 15.10
N LEU A 312 18.05 17.72 15.44
CA LEU A 312 18.33 17.16 16.76
C LEU A 312 19.77 16.65 16.86
N THR A 313 20.29 16.50 18.08
CA THR A 313 21.54 15.75 18.29
C THR A 313 21.34 14.26 17.97
N PRO A 314 22.42 13.50 17.69
CA PRO A 314 22.31 12.06 17.45
C PRO A 314 21.59 11.30 18.57
N GLU A 315 21.86 11.66 19.83
CA GLU A 315 21.23 11.04 21.01
C GLU A 315 19.73 11.37 21.07
N GLN A 316 19.37 12.62 20.78
CA GLN A 316 17.98 13.06 20.73
C GLN A 316 17.20 12.37 19.61
N ALA A 317 17.77 12.28 18.40
CA ALA A 317 17.16 11.56 17.30
C ALA A 317 16.98 10.06 17.61
N GLN A 318 17.95 9.46 18.30
CA GLN A 318 17.84 8.08 18.77
C GLN A 318 16.71 7.91 19.80
N GLN A 319 16.57 8.84 20.75
CA GLN A 319 15.46 8.80 21.72
C GLN A 319 14.08 8.84 21.05
N VAL A 320 13.92 9.61 19.98
CA VAL A 320 12.67 9.64 19.19
C VAL A 320 12.43 8.30 18.49
N SER A 321 13.48 7.71 17.89
CA SER A 321 13.39 6.38 17.28
C SER A 321 13.04 5.30 18.31
N ASP A 322 13.67 5.33 19.48
CA ASP A 322 13.41 4.39 20.57
C ASP A 322 11.97 4.53 21.07
N ALA A 323 11.48 5.77 21.25
CA ALA A 323 10.10 6.05 21.62
C ALA A 323 9.09 5.47 20.61
N MET A 324 9.33 5.69 19.32
CA MET A 324 8.50 5.12 18.24
C MET A 324 8.51 3.59 18.25
N GLY A 325 9.63 2.97 18.60
CA GLY A 325 9.77 1.53 18.78
C GLY A 325 8.92 0.95 19.93
N THR A 326 8.47 1.77 20.88
CA THR A 326 7.60 1.33 21.99
C THR A 326 6.11 1.27 21.63
N TYR A 327 5.70 1.85 20.48
CA TYR A 327 4.30 1.84 20.05
C TYR A 327 3.93 0.47 19.46
N ASN A 328 3.20 -0.33 20.24
CA ASN A 328 2.80 -1.67 19.86
C ASN A 328 1.99 -1.69 18.55
N GLY A 329 1.15 -0.68 18.32
CA GLY A 329 0.38 -0.54 17.10
C GLY A 329 1.26 -0.33 15.86
N PHE A 330 2.32 0.48 16.01
CA PHE A 330 3.34 0.66 14.96
C PHE A 330 4.11 -0.64 14.70
N ALA A 331 4.64 -1.23 15.77
CA ALA A 331 5.43 -2.45 15.71
C ALA A 331 4.65 -3.61 15.09
N PHE A 332 3.38 -3.80 15.45
CA PHE A 332 2.56 -4.87 14.89
C PHE A 332 2.17 -4.61 13.43
N SER A 333 1.70 -3.39 13.11
CA SER A 333 1.11 -3.10 11.80
C SER A 333 2.18 -2.87 10.73
N TRP A 334 3.14 -1.98 10.97
CA TRP A 334 4.16 -1.66 9.97
C TRP A 334 5.34 -2.63 10.01
N VAL A 335 5.93 -2.83 11.19
CA VAL A 335 7.20 -3.58 11.29
C VAL A 335 6.94 -5.07 11.15
N LEU A 336 6.19 -5.68 12.06
CA LEU A 336 6.00 -7.13 12.09
C LEU A 336 5.19 -7.60 10.87
N PHE A 337 3.99 -7.07 10.68
CA PHE A 337 3.14 -7.49 9.58
C PHE A 337 3.70 -7.04 8.22
N GLY A 338 4.20 -5.81 8.10
CA GLY A 338 4.82 -5.33 6.88
C GLY A 338 6.08 -6.13 6.51
N MET A 339 7.08 -6.20 7.39
CA MET A 339 8.35 -6.84 7.09
C MET A 339 8.21 -8.36 6.92
N PHE A 340 7.75 -9.08 7.96
CA PHE A 340 7.66 -10.54 7.88
C PHE A 340 6.62 -10.97 6.85
N GLY A 341 5.46 -10.31 6.80
CA GLY A 341 4.41 -10.62 5.85
C GLY A 341 4.85 -10.38 4.40
N THR A 342 5.66 -9.35 4.12
CA THR A 342 6.19 -9.09 2.78
C THR A 342 7.21 -10.14 2.40
N LEU A 343 8.23 -10.32 3.22
CA LEU A 343 9.38 -11.18 2.90
C LEU A 343 8.95 -12.65 2.76
N LEU A 344 8.19 -13.17 3.73
CA LEU A 344 7.61 -14.50 3.63
C LEU A 344 6.57 -14.57 2.50
N GLY A 345 5.74 -13.53 2.36
CA GLY A 345 4.68 -13.48 1.39
C GLY A 345 5.15 -13.57 -0.06
N LEU A 346 6.26 -12.93 -0.42
CA LEU A 346 6.85 -13.03 -1.76
C LEU A 346 7.29 -14.47 -2.06
N ILE A 347 7.88 -15.17 -1.09
CA ILE A 347 8.27 -16.58 -1.19
C ILE A 347 7.04 -17.46 -1.35
N LEU A 348 6.01 -17.26 -0.53
CA LEU A 348 4.77 -18.04 -0.57
C LEU A 348 4.01 -17.87 -1.88
N VAL A 349 3.97 -16.65 -2.44
CA VAL A 349 3.32 -16.39 -3.74
C VAL A 349 4.07 -17.09 -4.88
N ALA A 350 5.40 -17.05 -4.90
CA ALA A 350 6.21 -17.79 -5.88
C ALA A 350 6.12 -19.32 -5.69
N THR A 351 5.95 -19.77 -4.45
CA THR A 351 5.73 -21.19 -4.15
C THR A 351 4.37 -21.63 -4.67
N ALA A 352 3.34 -20.80 -4.47
CA ALA A 352 2.00 -21.08 -4.93
C ALA A 352 1.93 -21.21 -6.46
N THR A 353 2.69 -20.41 -7.22
CA THR A 353 2.76 -20.55 -8.68
C THR A 353 3.37 -21.88 -9.09
N THR A 354 4.32 -22.42 -8.32
CA THR A 354 4.90 -23.74 -8.55
C THR A 354 3.91 -24.85 -8.20
N VAL A 355 3.21 -24.75 -7.07
CA VAL A 355 2.16 -25.70 -6.67
C VAL A 355 1.03 -25.75 -7.71
N ASP A 356 0.69 -24.60 -8.31
CA ASP A 356 -0.27 -24.51 -9.41
C ASP A 356 0.28 -25.02 -10.76
N GLY A 357 1.54 -25.49 -10.83
CA GLY A 357 2.17 -25.98 -12.06
C GLY A 357 2.54 -24.89 -13.08
N ARG A 358 2.55 -23.61 -12.66
CA ARG A 358 2.83 -22.45 -13.53
C ARG A 358 4.31 -22.06 -13.58
N SER A 359 5.12 -22.57 -12.65
CA SER A 359 6.56 -22.34 -12.59
C SER A 359 7.31 -23.60 -12.12
N ARG A 360 8.62 -23.62 -12.34
CA ARG A 360 9.51 -24.69 -11.84
C ARG A 360 9.89 -24.42 -10.38
N TRP A 361 10.19 -25.46 -9.62
CA TRP A 361 10.50 -25.40 -8.17
C TRP A 361 11.70 -24.52 -7.82
N TRP A 362 12.66 -24.36 -8.73
CA TRP A 362 13.83 -23.51 -8.48
C TRP A 362 13.50 -22.01 -8.57
N VAL A 363 12.35 -21.62 -9.13
CA VAL A 363 11.90 -20.22 -9.18
C VAL A 363 11.61 -19.66 -7.78
N PRO A 364 10.76 -20.29 -6.93
CA PRO A 364 10.61 -19.85 -5.54
C PRO A 364 11.90 -19.97 -4.73
N ALA A 365 12.81 -20.90 -5.06
CA ALA A 365 14.12 -20.95 -4.42
C ALA A 365 14.97 -19.69 -4.73
N LEU A 366 14.95 -19.19 -5.98
CA LEU A 366 15.60 -17.93 -6.33
C LEU A 366 14.98 -16.73 -5.61
N VAL A 367 13.64 -16.66 -5.53
CA VAL A 367 12.94 -15.60 -4.77
C VAL A 367 13.32 -15.67 -3.29
N GLY A 368 13.32 -16.87 -2.70
CA GLY A 368 13.75 -17.10 -1.31
C GLY A 368 15.20 -16.71 -1.07
N ALA A 369 16.11 -17.06 -1.99
CA ALA A 369 17.51 -16.65 -1.91
C ALA A 369 17.66 -15.12 -1.98
N GLY A 370 16.88 -14.43 -2.82
CA GLY A 370 16.86 -12.97 -2.88
C GLY A 370 16.38 -12.33 -1.57
N VAL A 371 15.33 -12.88 -0.95
CA VAL A 371 14.84 -12.42 0.37
C VAL A 371 15.87 -12.67 1.48
N VAL A 372 16.48 -13.86 1.51
CA VAL A 372 17.53 -14.18 2.50
C VAL A 372 18.75 -13.28 2.31
N ALA A 373 19.17 -13.03 1.07
CA ALA A 373 20.27 -12.12 0.77
C ALA A 373 20.00 -10.70 1.29
N PHE A 374 18.76 -10.20 1.17
CA PHE A 374 18.38 -8.90 1.73
C PHE A 374 18.55 -8.84 3.25
N LEU A 375 18.11 -9.88 3.95
CA LEU A 375 18.18 -9.93 5.41
C LEU A 375 19.60 -10.12 5.95
N VAL A 376 20.42 -10.94 5.26
CA VAL A 376 21.73 -11.36 5.76
C VAL A 376 22.86 -10.41 5.34
N LEU A 377 22.80 -9.86 4.13
CA LEU A 377 23.88 -9.03 3.60
C LEU A 377 23.83 -7.59 4.10
N GLY A 378 22.72 -7.18 4.73
CA GLY A 378 22.52 -5.82 5.25
C GLY A 378 22.61 -4.75 4.15
N VAL A 379 23.03 -3.55 4.54
CA VAL A 379 23.35 -2.46 3.62
C VAL A 379 24.82 -2.59 3.23
N GLY A 380 25.12 -2.57 1.93
CA GLY A 380 26.46 -2.87 1.40
C GLY A 380 26.43 -3.04 -0.12
N PRO A 381 27.57 -3.00 -0.84
CA PRO A 381 27.59 -3.31 -2.28
C PRO A 381 27.06 -4.71 -2.60
N LEU A 382 27.29 -5.68 -1.71
CA LEU A 382 26.77 -7.04 -1.84
C LEU A 382 25.25 -7.12 -1.67
N SER A 383 24.60 -6.14 -1.04
CA SER A 383 23.13 -6.09 -0.90
C SER A 383 22.42 -6.12 -2.25
N LEU A 384 23.08 -5.66 -3.32
CA LEU A 384 22.58 -5.69 -4.70
C LEU A 384 22.37 -7.11 -5.25
N LEU A 385 22.93 -8.14 -4.62
CA LEU A 385 22.61 -9.53 -4.96
C LEU A 385 21.14 -9.86 -4.73
N SER A 386 20.52 -9.28 -3.70
CA SER A 386 19.10 -9.49 -3.40
C SER A 386 18.18 -9.09 -4.56
N PRO A 387 18.15 -7.82 -5.03
CA PRO A 387 17.29 -7.42 -6.13
C PRO A 387 17.64 -8.14 -7.43
N VAL A 388 18.90 -8.53 -7.67
CA VAL A 388 19.28 -9.35 -8.84
C VAL A 388 18.62 -10.72 -8.80
N LEU A 389 18.64 -11.39 -7.65
CA LEU A 389 17.99 -12.70 -7.47
C LEU A 389 16.46 -12.58 -7.55
N LEU A 390 15.88 -11.53 -6.96
CA LEU A 390 14.46 -11.22 -7.07
C LEU A 390 14.07 -10.93 -8.53
N LEU A 391 14.88 -10.17 -9.27
CA LEU A 391 14.69 -9.90 -10.70
C LEU A 391 14.74 -11.18 -11.52
N ALA A 392 15.68 -12.08 -11.24
CA ALA A 392 15.73 -13.37 -11.90
C ALA A 392 14.45 -14.18 -11.63
N GLY A 393 14.07 -14.34 -10.36
CA GLY A 393 12.87 -15.09 -9.95
C GLY A 393 11.58 -14.52 -10.56
N PHE A 394 11.30 -13.24 -10.34
CA PHE A 394 10.09 -12.59 -10.84
C PHE A 394 10.10 -12.40 -12.36
N GLY A 395 11.26 -12.15 -12.98
CA GLY A 395 11.40 -12.09 -14.44
C GLY A 395 11.04 -13.42 -15.11
N LEU A 396 11.39 -14.55 -14.50
CA LEU A 396 11.00 -15.87 -14.98
C LEU A 396 9.50 -16.14 -14.81
N LEU A 397 8.90 -15.71 -13.70
CA LEU A 397 7.45 -15.75 -13.51
C LEU A 397 6.73 -14.91 -14.58
N ALA A 398 7.23 -13.70 -14.86
CA ALA A 398 6.67 -12.81 -15.88
C ALA A 398 6.74 -13.40 -17.30
N ARG A 399 7.81 -14.15 -17.61
CA ARG A 399 7.95 -14.88 -18.87
C ARG A 399 6.99 -16.07 -18.95
N GLY A 400 6.90 -16.87 -17.88
CA GLY A 400 6.01 -18.04 -17.82
C GLY A 400 4.54 -17.70 -18.06
N LEU A 401 4.08 -16.57 -17.52
CA LEU A 401 2.72 -16.07 -17.74
C LEU A 401 2.42 -15.67 -19.20
N GLY A 402 3.44 -15.37 -20.02
CA GLY A 402 3.26 -15.04 -21.43
C GLY A 402 3.00 -16.25 -22.32
N SER A 403 3.48 -17.43 -21.93
CA SER A 403 3.48 -18.63 -22.78
C SER A 403 2.24 -19.51 -22.63
N SER A 404 1.47 -19.36 -21.54
CA SER A 404 0.26 -20.18 -21.27
C SER A 404 -1.00 -19.72 -22.02
N ALA A 405 -0.89 -18.86 -23.03
CA ALA A 405 -2.04 -18.30 -23.75
C ALA A 405 -2.70 -19.27 -24.75
N ALA A 406 -2.19 -20.48 -24.96
CA ALA A 406 -2.92 -21.51 -25.68
C ALA A 406 -3.94 -22.15 -24.72
N PRO A 407 -5.26 -21.96 -24.90
CA PRO A 407 -6.25 -22.70 -24.12
C PRO A 407 -5.93 -24.18 -24.27
N ARG A 408 -5.87 -24.92 -23.16
CA ARG A 408 -5.82 -26.39 -23.24
C ARG A 408 -7.02 -26.79 -24.11
N PRO A 409 -6.81 -27.60 -25.17
CA PRO A 409 -7.91 -28.13 -25.94
C PRO A 409 -8.93 -28.70 -24.96
N ALA A 410 -10.21 -28.34 -25.12
CA ALA A 410 -11.25 -28.95 -24.31
C ALA A 410 -11.08 -30.48 -24.42
N PRO A 411 -11.14 -31.23 -23.30
CA PRO A 411 -11.12 -32.68 -23.38
C PRO A 411 -12.17 -33.10 -24.41
N ALA A 412 -11.75 -33.92 -25.37
CA ALA A 412 -12.66 -34.42 -26.39
C ALA A 412 -13.90 -35.02 -25.68
N PRO A 413 -15.12 -34.78 -26.17
CA PRO A 413 -16.31 -35.33 -25.55
C PRO A 413 -16.12 -36.84 -25.37
N ALA A 414 -16.37 -37.33 -24.15
CA ALA A 414 -16.29 -38.76 -23.87
C ALA A 414 -17.17 -39.50 -24.90
N PRO A 415 -16.67 -40.56 -25.56
CA PRO A 415 -17.48 -41.33 -26.49
C PRO A 415 -18.76 -41.77 -25.78
N LEU A 416 -19.90 -41.49 -26.39
CA LEU A 416 -21.19 -42.00 -25.90
C LEU A 416 -21.07 -43.52 -25.88
N ALA A 417 -21.17 -44.13 -24.69
CA ALA A 417 -21.28 -45.57 -24.57
C ALA A 417 -22.57 -45.99 -25.28
N GLY A 418 -22.42 -46.68 -26.40
CA GLY A 418 -23.52 -47.22 -27.20
C GLY A 418 -24.04 -48.55 -26.69
#